data_AF-A0A6L9J0W2-F1
#
_entry.id   AF-A0A6L9J0W2-F1
#
_cell.length_a   1.000
_cell.length_b   1.000
_cell.length_c   1.000
_cell.angle_alpha   90.00
_cell.angle_beta   90.00
_cell.angle_gamma   90.00
#
_symmetry.space_group_name_H-M   'P 1'
#
loop_
_entity.id
_entity.type
_entity.pdbx_description
1 polymer ?
#
loop_
_entity_poly.entity_id
_entity_poly.type
_entity_poly.pdbx_seq_one_letter_code
_entity_poly.pdbx_strand_id
1 'polypeptide(L)'
;MSSGQERDRPQHAIGESPDRPQTELVATLAMMVVILLVIGALYLIQTTTTTTTARVLQEMSDYRDELENDNERLRADIAQLQSLPTMQARAAELGFRPARPGEIEYLVVEDYRYHRPKATLTPVVPVQEQDEEPVYDDSLSGWFERLWDDLRQDFSDWRDNRQ
;
A
#
# COMPACT_ATOMS: atom_id res chain seq x y z
N MET A 1 -39.56 37.37 76.71
CA MET A 1 -39.55 35.93 76.40
C MET A 1 -39.68 35.77 74.89
N SER A 2 -38.89 34.83 74.38
CA SER A 2 -38.71 34.38 72.99
C SER A 2 -38.04 35.30 71.97
N SER A 3 -36.86 34.84 71.61
CA SER A 3 -35.82 35.33 70.71
C SER A 3 -35.81 34.54 69.39
N GLY A 4 -35.10 35.10 68.40
CA GLY A 4 -34.50 34.38 67.26
C GLY A 4 -35.09 34.80 65.91
N GLN A 5 -34.43 35.67 65.13
CA GLN A 5 -33.40 35.33 64.11
C GLN A 5 -33.99 34.39 63.02
N GLU A 6 -33.88 34.62 61.72
CA GLU A 6 -32.86 35.35 60.97
C GLU A 6 -33.34 35.58 59.52
N ARG A 7 -32.60 36.45 58.84
CA ARG A 7 -32.77 36.88 57.47
C ARG A 7 -32.46 35.75 56.48
N ASP A 8 -33.16 35.72 55.36
CA ASP A 8 -32.59 36.01 54.03
C ASP A 8 -33.55 35.58 52.92
N ARG A 9 -33.68 36.46 51.91
CA ARG A 9 -34.27 36.09 50.62
C ARG A 9 -33.15 35.50 49.77
N PRO A 10 -33.41 34.36 49.11
CA PRO A 10 -33.18 34.34 47.67
C PRO A 10 -34.31 33.60 46.94
N GLN A 11 -34.99 34.27 46.01
CA GLN A 11 -34.72 34.25 44.56
C GLN A 11 -35.71 33.30 43.85
N HIS A 12 -36.44 33.88 42.89
CA HIS A 12 -37.15 33.15 41.86
C HIS A 12 -36.14 32.27 41.11
N ALA A 13 -36.22 30.96 41.31
CA ALA A 13 -35.59 30.00 40.43
C ALA A 13 -36.68 29.37 39.56
N ILE A 14 -36.54 29.61 38.27
CA ILE A 14 -37.29 29.01 37.19
C ILE A 14 -37.05 27.49 37.26
N GLY A 15 -38.03 26.75 37.75
CA GLY A 15 -38.26 25.34 37.42
C GLY A 15 -39.68 25.30 36.87
N GLU A 16 -40.00 24.74 35.72
CA GLU A 16 -39.35 23.69 34.95
C GLU A 16 -39.37 24.07 33.47
N SER A 17 -38.23 23.92 32.78
CA SER A 17 -38.31 23.51 31.38
C SER A 17 -38.56 22.00 31.40
N PRO A 18 -39.64 21.50 30.77
CA PRO A 18 -39.93 20.08 30.72
C PRO A 18 -38.99 19.45 29.69
N ASP A 19 -37.86 18.90 30.14
CA ASP A 19 -36.98 18.14 29.26
C ASP A 19 -37.73 16.90 28.78
N ARG A 20 -37.86 16.85 27.45
CA ARG A 20 -38.74 15.95 26.72
C ARG A 20 -38.13 14.55 26.74
N PRO A 21 -38.83 13.51 27.22
CA PRO A 21 -38.40 12.11 27.07
C PRO A 21 -38.63 11.57 25.65
N GLN A 22 -38.56 12.43 24.63
CA GLN A 22 -38.90 12.07 23.25
C GLN A 22 -37.67 11.69 22.42
N THR A 23 -36.45 11.96 22.90
CA THR A 23 -35.21 11.57 22.24
C THR A 23 -34.84 10.10 22.44
N GLU A 24 -35.42 9.44 23.45
CA GLU A 24 -35.09 8.06 23.82
C GLU A 24 -35.54 7.02 22.77
N LEU A 25 -36.73 7.22 22.20
CA LEU A 25 -37.27 6.36 21.15
C LEU A 25 -36.60 6.64 19.79
N VAL A 26 -36.25 7.92 19.56
CA VAL A 26 -35.56 8.35 18.33
C VAL A 26 -34.14 7.76 18.27
N ALA A 27 -33.40 7.76 19.37
CA ALA A 27 -32.06 7.19 19.42
C ALA A 27 -32.05 5.67 19.19
N THR A 28 -32.99 4.95 19.79
CA THR A 28 -33.11 3.50 19.61
C THR A 28 -33.45 3.13 18.15
N LEU A 29 -34.36 3.89 17.54
CA LEU A 29 -34.71 3.72 16.13
C LEU A 29 -33.51 4.02 15.22
N ALA A 30 -32.77 5.10 15.51
CA ALA A 30 -31.58 5.49 14.75
C ALA A 30 -30.50 4.40 14.79
N MET A 31 -30.22 3.81 15.96
CA MET A 31 -29.26 2.71 16.11
C MET A 31 -29.64 1.48 15.28
N MET A 32 -30.93 1.10 15.27
CA MET A 32 -31.40 -0.03 14.46
C MET A 32 -31.22 0.25 12.96
N VAL A 33 -31.47 1.47 12.53
CA VAL A 33 -31.25 1.90 11.13
C VAL A 33 -29.76 1.84 10.78
N VAL A 34 -28.86 2.29 11.66
CA VAL A 34 -27.40 2.21 11.43
C VAL A 34 -26.95 0.75 11.27
N ILE A 35 -27.41 -0.16 12.14
CA ILE A 35 -27.07 -1.58 12.04
C ILE A 35 -27.55 -2.17 10.71
N LEU A 36 -28.78 -1.86 10.29
CA LEU A 36 -29.32 -2.33 9.00
C LEU A 36 -28.56 -1.74 7.81
N LEU A 37 -28.12 -0.48 7.90
CA LEU A 37 -27.28 0.14 6.88
C LEU A 37 -25.89 -0.51 6.80
N VAL A 38 -25.28 -0.87 7.94
CA VAL A 38 -24.00 -1.60 7.98
C VAL A 38 -24.16 -2.99 7.37
N ILE A 39 -25.19 -3.73 7.75
CA ILE A 39 -25.48 -5.06 7.18
C ILE A 39 -25.76 -4.94 5.68
N GLY A 40 -26.54 -3.93 5.25
CA GLY A 40 -26.82 -3.65 3.85
C GLY A 40 -25.57 -3.27 3.06
N ALA A 41 -24.68 -2.44 3.63
CA ALA A 41 -23.41 -2.08 3.03
C ALA A 41 -22.49 -3.30 2.89
N LEU A 42 -22.38 -4.13 3.93
CA LEU A 42 -21.62 -5.40 3.89
C LEU A 42 -22.20 -6.37 2.85
N TYR A 43 -23.53 -6.45 2.76
CA TYR A 43 -24.22 -7.27 1.77
C TYR A 43 -24.00 -6.77 0.34
N LEU A 44 -23.98 -5.44 0.12
CA LEU A 44 -23.62 -4.85 -1.17
C LEU A 44 -22.15 -5.10 -1.52
N ILE A 45 -21.25 -4.97 -0.54
CA ILE A 45 -19.80 -5.22 -0.69
C ILE A 45 -19.51 -6.67 -1.06
N GLN A 46 -20.34 -7.62 -0.59
CA GLN A 46 -20.25 -9.02 -0.97
C GLN A 46 -20.33 -9.24 -2.49
N THR A 47 -20.82 -8.25 -3.26
CA THR A 47 -20.97 -8.30 -4.73
C THR A 47 -19.88 -7.58 -5.54
N THR A 48 -18.90 -6.89 -4.95
CA THR A 48 -18.06 -5.94 -5.74
C THR A 48 -16.55 -5.91 -5.48
N THR A 49 -15.88 -7.04 -5.22
CA THR A 49 -14.40 -7.04 -5.23
C THR A 49 -13.72 -8.18 -5.98
N THR A 50 -14.35 -8.82 -6.97
CA THR A 50 -13.67 -9.90 -7.72
C THR A 50 -14.20 -10.09 -9.13
N THR A 51 -14.26 -9.04 -9.96
CA THR A 51 -14.42 -9.28 -11.41
C THR A 51 -13.66 -8.29 -12.29
N THR A 52 -13.63 -6.99 -11.95
CA THR A 52 -12.90 -6.00 -12.77
C THR A 52 -11.41 -5.94 -12.41
N THR A 53 -11.07 -5.88 -11.13
CA THR A 53 -9.66 -5.86 -10.66
C THR A 53 -8.92 -7.13 -11.03
N ALA A 54 -9.58 -8.29 -10.97
CA ALA A 54 -8.99 -9.57 -11.37
C ALA A 54 -8.64 -9.59 -12.87
N ARG A 55 -9.48 -9.00 -13.74
CA ARG A 55 -9.20 -8.94 -15.19
C ARG A 55 -8.03 -8.03 -15.52
N VAL A 56 -7.97 -6.85 -14.91
CA VAL A 56 -6.86 -5.91 -15.11
C VAL A 56 -5.55 -6.50 -14.58
N LEU A 57 -5.60 -7.15 -13.41
CA LEU A 57 -4.44 -7.83 -12.85
C LEU A 57 -3.98 -8.98 -13.74
N GLN A 58 -4.92 -9.74 -14.31
CA GLN A 58 -4.61 -10.83 -15.22
C GLN A 58 -4.04 -10.31 -16.55
N GLU A 59 -4.60 -9.25 -17.12
CA GLU A 59 -4.05 -8.60 -18.32
C GLU A 59 -2.64 -8.05 -18.08
N MET A 60 -2.39 -7.43 -16.92
CA MET A 60 -1.05 -6.97 -16.53
C MET A 60 -0.08 -8.13 -16.29
N SER A 61 -0.54 -9.25 -15.76
CA SER A 61 0.27 -10.46 -15.57
C SER A 61 0.63 -11.07 -16.92
N ASP A 62 -0.34 -11.23 -17.81
CA ASP A 62 -0.14 -11.78 -19.16
C ASP A 62 0.84 -10.89 -19.95
N TYR A 63 0.70 -9.56 -19.85
CA TYR A 63 1.62 -8.62 -20.49
C TYR A 63 3.05 -8.72 -19.94
N ARG A 64 3.20 -8.89 -18.62
CA ARG A 64 4.50 -9.09 -17.99
C ARG A 64 5.15 -10.39 -18.48
N ASP A 65 4.40 -11.48 -18.53
CA ASP A 65 4.89 -12.79 -18.96
C ASP A 65 5.33 -12.76 -20.43
N GLU A 66 4.61 -12.04 -21.30
CA GLU A 66 5.03 -11.80 -22.68
C GLU A 66 6.37 -11.05 -22.75
N LEU A 67 6.53 -9.99 -21.95
CA LEU A 67 7.76 -9.18 -21.92
C LEU A 67 8.96 -9.97 -21.38
N GLU A 68 8.74 -10.83 -20.39
CA GLU A 68 9.77 -11.71 -19.82
C GLU A 68 10.25 -12.73 -20.85
N ASN A 69 9.33 -13.39 -21.55
CA ASN A 69 9.65 -14.32 -22.64
C ASN A 69 10.44 -13.64 -23.77
N ASP A 70 10.05 -12.43 -24.17
CA ASP A 70 10.78 -11.66 -25.18
C ASP A 70 12.19 -11.30 -24.72
N ASN A 71 12.36 -10.94 -23.44
CA ASN A 71 13.67 -10.64 -22.89
C ASN A 71 14.58 -11.88 -22.91
N GLU A 72 14.07 -13.04 -22.51
CA GLU A 72 14.81 -14.30 -22.54
C GLU A 72 15.23 -14.69 -23.96
N ARG A 73 14.32 -14.55 -24.93
CA ARG A 73 14.62 -14.78 -26.34
C ARG A 73 15.72 -13.85 -26.85
N LEU A 74 15.61 -12.56 -26.59
CA LEU A 74 16.63 -11.58 -26.99
C LEU A 74 17.99 -11.88 -26.36
N ARG A 75 18.03 -12.29 -25.09
CA ARG A 75 19.27 -12.72 -24.43
C ARG A 75 19.90 -13.93 -25.12
N ALA A 76 19.09 -14.92 -25.50
CA ALA A 76 19.57 -16.08 -26.25
C ALA A 76 20.14 -15.69 -27.61
N ASP A 77 19.45 -14.81 -28.34
CA ASP A 77 19.91 -14.31 -29.65
C ASP A 77 21.24 -13.52 -29.53
N ILE A 78 21.37 -12.65 -28.52
CA ILE A 78 22.61 -11.93 -28.24
C ILE A 78 23.74 -12.92 -27.93
N ALA A 79 23.48 -13.91 -27.08
CA ALA A 79 24.47 -14.93 -26.74
C ALA A 79 24.89 -15.74 -27.98
N GLN A 80 23.97 -16.04 -28.90
CA GLN A 80 24.28 -16.72 -30.16
C GLN A 80 25.13 -15.84 -31.09
N LEU A 81 24.79 -14.56 -31.23
CA LEU A 81 25.54 -13.60 -32.04
C LEU A 81 26.95 -13.35 -31.48
N GLN A 82 27.07 -13.30 -30.15
CA GLN A 82 28.35 -13.17 -29.45
C GLN A 82 29.07 -14.51 -29.27
N SER A 83 28.47 -15.60 -29.72
CA SER A 83 29.06 -16.92 -29.52
C SER A 83 30.42 -17.00 -30.21
N LEU A 84 31.34 -17.71 -29.55
CA LEU A 84 32.69 -17.91 -30.04
C LEU A 84 32.73 -18.44 -31.50
N PRO A 85 31.86 -19.37 -31.94
CA PRO A 85 31.78 -19.78 -33.34
C PRO A 85 31.45 -18.65 -34.31
N THR A 86 30.46 -17.81 -33.99
CA THR A 86 30.08 -16.65 -34.82
C THR A 86 31.21 -15.64 -34.92
N MET A 87 31.87 -15.36 -33.80
CA MET A 87 33.05 -14.48 -33.78
C MET A 87 34.22 -15.06 -34.58
N GLN A 88 34.49 -16.36 -34.48
CA GLN A 88 35.54 -17.02 -35.25
C GLN A 88 35.25 -17.02 -36.75
N ALA A 89 34.01 -17.27 -37.15
CA ALA A 89 33.60 -17.22 -38.55
C ALA A 89 33.82 -15.83 -39.14
N ARG A 90 33.39 -14.78 -38.42
CA ARG A 90 33.59 -13.39 -38.85
C ARG A 90 35.06 -12.97 -38.85
N ALA A 91 35.85 -13.46 -37.90
CA ALA A 91 37.29 -13.24 -37.90
C ALA A 91 37.96 -13.90 -39.12
N ALA A 92 37.52 -15.10 -39.50
CA ALA A 92 38.02 -15.78 -40.70
C ALA A 92 37.65 -15.02 -42.00
N GLU A 93 36.43 -14.49 -42.10
CA GLU A 93 36.00 -13.63 -43.22
C GLU A 93 36.84 -12.35 -43.36
N LEU A 94 37.30 -11.80 -42.23
CA LEU A 94 38.20 -10.65 -42.19
C LEU A 94 39.68 -11.01 -42.45
N GLY A 95 39.98 -12.29 -42.71
CA GLY A 95 41.33 -12.78 -42.99
C GLY A 95 42.16 -13.11 -41.76
N PHE A 96 41.56 -13.07 -40.55
CA PHE A 96 42.23 -13.55 -39.36
C PHE A 96 42.30 -15.09 -39.36
N ARG A 97 43.36 -15.61 -38.76
CA ARG A 97 43.58 -17.05 -38.59
C ARG A 97 44.13 -17.32 -37.19
N PRO A 98 43.95 -18.53 -36.63
CA PRO A 98 44.55 -18.89 -35.37
C PRO A 98 46.08 -18.66 -35.40
N ALA A 99 46.60 -17.98 -34.38
CA ALA A 99 48.03 -17.74 -34.24
C ALA A 99 48.76 -19.06 -33.96
N ARG A 100 49.87 -19.30 -34.66
CA ARG A 100 50.73 -20.46 -34.38
C ARG A 100 51.63 -20.15 -33.18
N PRO A 101 52.14 -21.17 -32.46
CA PRO A 101 53.00 -20.95 -31.29
C PRO A 101 54.22 -20.05 -31.53
N GLY A 102 54.78 -20.03 -32.75
CA GLY A 102 55.90 -19.17 -33.14
C GLY A 102 55.52 -17.75 -33.59
N GLU A 103 54.23 -17.43 -33.68
CA GLU A 103 53.70 -16.11 -34.08
C GLU A 103 53.20 -15.30 -32.86
N ILE A 104 53.27 -15.87 -31.66
CA ILE A 104 52.80 -15.25 -30.41
C ILE A 104 53.98 -14.57 -29.74
N GLU A 105 53.96 -13.24 -29.71
CA GLU A 105 54.93 -12.43 -28.97
C GLU A 105 54.33 -12.00 -27.64
N TYR A 106 55.01 -12.32 -26.53
CA TYR A 106 54.56 -11.96 -25.19
C TYR A 106 55.20 -10.64 -24.77
N LEU A 107 54.39 -9.60 -24.65
CA LEU A 107 54.81 -8.32 -24.10
C LEU A 107 54.69 -8.36 -22.57
N VAL A 108 55.82 -8.27 -21.87
CA VAL A 108 55.83 -8.06 -20.41
C VAL A 108 55.63 -6.58 -20.14
N VAL A 109 54.47 -6.22 -19.60
CA VAL A 109 54.19 -4.85 -19.18
C VAL A 109 54.64 -4.70 -17.72
N GLU A 110 55.70 -3.93 -17.50
CA GLU A 110 56.17 -3.59 -16.15
C GLU A 110 55.08 -2.82 -15.38
N ASP A 111 54.88 -3.17 -14.10
CA ASP A 111 53.81 -2.64 -13.23
C ASP A 111 52.38 -2.84 -13.79
N TYR A 112 52.13 -3.92 -14.55
CA TYR A 112 50.76 -4.28 -14.96
C TYR A 112 49.87 -4.59 -13.74
N ARG A 113 49.05 -3.61 -13.38
CA ARG A 113 48.02 -3.74 -12.35
C ARG A 113 46.79 -4.36 -13.00
N TYR A 114 46.58 -5.67 -12.78
CA TYR A 114 45.33 -6.30 -13.15
C TYR A 114 44.20 -5.71 -12.30
N HIS A 115 43.51 -4.70 -12.84
CA HIS A 115 42.26 -4.21 -12.29
C HIS A 115 41.19 -5.25 -12.59
N ARG A 116 41.11 -6.29 -11.76
CA ARG A 116 39.95 -7.19 -11.77
C ARG A 116 38.72 -6.26 -11.67
N PRO A 117 37.83 -6.20 -12.67
CA PRO A 117 36.57 -5.50 -12.47
C PRO A 117 35.93 -6.15 -11.24
N LYS A 118 35.81 -5.38 -10.15
CA LYS A 118 35.04 -5.84 -9.00
C LYS A 118 33.69 -6.23 -9.57
N ALA A 119 33.23 -7.45 -9.28
CA ALA A 119 31.89 -7.87 -9.63
C ALA A 119 30.96 -6.74 -9.17
N THR A 120 30.45 -5.98 -10.13
CA THR A 120 29.49 -4.93 -9.83
C THR A 120 28.26 -5.72 -9.50
N LEU A 121 28.01 -5.91 -8.21
CA LEU A 121 26.70 -6.33 -7.74
C LEU A 121 25.73 -5.41 -8.46
N THR A 122 24.74 -5.99 -9.16
CA THR A 122 23.62 -5.23 -9.71
C THR A 122 23.23 -4.19 -8.66
N PRO A 123 23.22 -2.88 -8.99
CA PRO A 123 22.85 -1.87 -8.02
C PRO A 123 21.55 -2.31 -7.37
N VAL A 124 21.62 -2.68 -6.09
CA VAL A 124 20.43 -2.77 -5.27
C VAL A 124 20.03 -1.31 -5.20
N VAL A 125 19.08 -0.93 -6.06
CA VAL A 125 18.39 0.34 -5.92
C VAL A 125 17.90 0.30 -4.47
N PRO A 126 18.43 1.15 -3.57
CA PRO A 126 17.81 1.27 -2.26
C PRO A 126 16.36 1.60 -2.61
N VAL A 127 15.44 0.75 -2.16
CA VAL A 127 14.02 1.11 -2.12
C VAL A 127 14.06 2.43 -1.37
N GLN A 128 13.93 3.53 -2.12
CA GLN A 128 13.72 4.83 -1.52
C GLN A 128 12.46 4.60 -0.72
N GLU A 129 12.60 4.65 0.61
CA GLU A 129 11.46 4.81 1.50
C GLU A 129 10.71 5.98 0.89
N GLN A 130 9.64 5.65 0.17
CA GLN A 130 8.78 6.60 -0.45
C GLN A 130 8.34 7.48 0.70
N ASP A 131 8.75 8.75 0.66
CA ASP A 131 8.25 9.77 1.56
C ASP A 131 6.76 9.51 1.71
N GLU A 132 6.34 9.22 2.94
CA GLU A 132 4.98 8.83 3.29
C GLU A 132 4.04 9.90 2.73
N GLU A 133 3.55 9.66 1.52
CA GLU A 133 2.33 10.25 1.02
C GLU A 133 1.33 10.02 2.15
N PRO A 134 0.54 11.04 2.57
CA PRO A 134 -0.50 10.79 3.56
C PRO A 134 -1.32 9.65 2.98
N VAL A 135 -1.20 8.47 3.60
CA VAL A 135 -1.88 7.26 3.17
C VAL A 135 -3.34 7.58 3.38
N TYR A 136 -3.95 8.10 2.32
CA TYR A 136 -5.37 8.34 2.28
C TYR A 136 -5.96 6.96 2.12
N ASP A 137 -6.21 6.34 3.27
CA ASP A 137 -6.72 5.00 3.34
C ASP A 137 -8.19 5.03 2.91
N ASP A 138 -8.42 4.95 1.60
CA ASP A 138 -9.71 4.66 0.98
C ASP A 138 -10.17 3.22 1.28
N SER A 139 -9.52 2.51 2.21
CA SER A 139 -9.98 1.21 2.66
C SER A 139 -11.23 1.31 3.54
N LEU A 140 -11.96 0.21 3.51
CA LEU A 140 -13.12 -0.02 4.36
C LEU A 140 -12.75 0.00 5.85
N SER A 141 -11.52 -0.35 6.22
CA SER A 141 -11.05 -0.29 7.62
C SER A 141 -11.02 1.15 8.13
N GLY A 142 -10.49 2.10 7.34
CA GLY A 142 -10.44 3.51 7.74
C GLY A 142 -11.82 4.16 7.87
N TRP A 143 -12.81 3.74 7.07
CA TRP A 143 -14.21 4.14 7.29
C TRP A 143 -14.84 3.45 8.50
N PHE A 144 -14.57 2.15 8.71
CA PHE A 144 -15.11 1.38 9.83
C PHE A 144 -14.62 1.88 11.19
N GLU A 145 -13.35 2.25 11.28
CA GLU A 145 -12.77 2.83 12.51
C GLU A 145 -13.46 4.13 12.89
N ARG A 146 -13.74 5.00 11.92
CA ARG A 146 -14.50 6.26 12.13
C ARG A 146 -15.93 5.97 12.60
N LEU A 147 -16.63 5.04 11.95
CA LEU A 147 -17.96 4.62 12.36
C LEU A 147 -17.97 4.05 13.79
N TRP A 148 -16.97 3.25 14.13
CA TRP A 148 -16.85 2.64 15.44
C TRP A 148 -16.51 3.65 16.54
N ASP A 149 -15.81 4.73 16.19
CA ASP A 149 -15.51 5.82 17.11
C ASP A 149 -16.75 6.68 17.39
N ASP A 150 -17.49 7.06 16.35
CA ASP A 150 -18.76 7.80 16.47
C ASP A 150 -19.78 7.00 17.33
N LEU A 151 -19.89 5.69 17.09
CA LEU A 151 -20.76 4.81 17.89
C LEU A 151 -20.33 4.69 19.36
N ARG A 152 -19.02 4.66 19.63
CA ARG A 152 -18.52 4.59 21.01
C ARG A 152 -18.79 5.87 21.77
N GLN A 153 -18.67 7.02 21.11
CA GLN A 153 -18.94 8.33 21.69
C GLN A 153 -20.44 8.47 22.06
N ASP A 154 -21.33 8.12 21.13
CA ASP A 154 -22.77 8.16 21.39
C ASP A 154 -23.19 7.20 22.53
N PHE A 155 -22.53 6.04 22.61
CA PHE A 155 -22.79 5.07 23.68
C PHE A 155 -22.31 5.55 25.04
N SER A 156 -21.14 6.23 25.13
CA SER A 156 -20.68 6.82 26.39
C SER A 156 -21.60 7.93 26.85
N ASP A 157 -22.05 8.78 25.94
CA ASP A 157 -22.95 9.90 26.22
C ASP A 157 -24.30 9.40 26.75
N TRP A 158 -24.82 8.31 26.18
CA TRP A 158 -26.03 7.65 26.69
C TRP A 158 -25.83 6.99 28.06
N ARG A 159 -24.68 6.36 28.30
CA ARG A 159 -24.39 5.67 29.58
C ARG A 159 -24.28 6.67 30.72
N ASP A 160 -23.67 7.82 30.47
CA ASP A 160 -23.51 8.87 31.47
C ASP A 160 -24.83 9.64 31.72
N ASN A 161 -25.73 9.71 30.74
CA ASN A 161 -27.08 10.27 30.90
C ASN A 161 -28.06 9.38 31.69
N ARG A 162 -27.67 8.15 32.08
CA ARG A 162 -28.50 7.22 32.88
C ARG A 162 -28.08 7.08 34.35
N GLN A 163 -27.15 7.90 34.84
CA GLN A 163 -26.86 8.07 36.27
C GLN A 163 -27.38 9.41 36.77
#